data_AF-W4VBU6-F1
#
_entry.id   AF-W4VBU6-F1
#
_cell.length_a   1.000
_cell.length_b   1.000
_cell.length_c   1.000
_cell.angle_alpha   90.00
_cell.angle_beta   90.00
_cell.angle_gamma   90.00
#
_symmetry.space_group_name_H-M   'P 1'
#
loop_
_entity.id
_entity.type
_entity.pdbx_description
1 polymer ?
#
loop_
_entity_poly.entity_id
_entity_poly.type
_entity_poly.pdbx_seq_one_letter_code
_entity_poly.pdbx_strand_id
1 'polypeptide(L)'
;MDDMAWGAVWLYIKTGDSTYLDKAKSYLPVTSLGGGHTHCWDDVSYGAALKIAQLTHDQGYAAMVEKNLDFWQPGGGITYTPGGLAWLSPWGSLRYASTAAFLAFVWSDDPTVGTPSKKEAYRTFAEKQINYILGDNPRKGSYVVGFGENAPKHPHHRTAHGSWVSMLDVPGFHRHILYGALVGGPTSDDSWWMIFPTIL
;
A
#
# COMPACT_ATOMS: atom_id res chain seq x y z
N MET A 1 -0.09 13.80 13.53
CA MET A 1 1.30 14.32 13.80
C MET A 1 2.10 14.19 12.52
N ASP A 2 2.11 12.96 12.00
CA ASP A 2 2.38 12.56 10.63
C ASP A 2 1.79 13.48 9.54
N ASP A 3 0.50 13.88 9.54
CA ASP A 3 -0.04 14.78 8.49
C ASP A 3 0.69 16.13 8.43
N MET A 4 1.07 16.66 9.58
CA MET A 4 1.79 17.93 9.66
C MET A 4 3.21 17.78 9.10
N ALA A 5 3.87 16.65 9.38
CA ALA A 5 5.17 16.32 8.79
C ALA A 5 5.07 16.15 7.28
N TRP A 6 4.04 15.44 6.80
CA TRP A 6 3.78 15.20 5.39
C TRP A 6 3.49 16.49 4.62
N GLY A 7 2.58 17.32 5.13
CA GLY A 7 2.27 18.62 4.53
C GLY A 7 3.49 19.54 4.50
N ALA A 8 4.26 19.60 5.59
CA ALA A 8 5.47 20.41 5.65
C ALA A 8 6.55 19.93 4.66
N VAL A 9 6.78 18.62 4.52
CA VAL A 9 7.78 18.11 3.57
C VAL A 9 7.42 18.46 2.12
N TRP A 10 6.13 18.38 1.75
CA TRP A 10 5.69 18.76 0.41
C TRP A 10 5.75 20.26 0.16
N LEU A 11 5.47 21.09 1.17
CA LEU A 11 5.67 22.53 1.07
C LEU A 11 7.15 22.88 0.87
N TYR A 12 8.07 22.21 1.56
CA TYR A 12 9.50 22.37 1.31
C TYR A 12 9.86 21.97 -0.14
N ILE A 13 9.42 20.81 -0.62
CA ILE A 13 9.67 20.36 -2.01
C ILE A 13 9.18 21.41 -3.02
N LYS A 14 8.04 22.05 -2.76
CA LYS A 14 7.45 23.05 -3.67
C LYS A 14 8.15 24.41 -3.61
N THR A 15 8.60 24.84 -2.42
CA THR A 15 8.99 26.22 -2.17
C THR A 15 10.49 26.43 -1.99
N GLY A 16 11.22 25.39 -1.56
CA GLY A 16 12.62 25.50 -1.13
C GLY A 16 12.82 26.21 0.23
N ASP A 17 11.75 26.64 0.91
CA ASP A 17 11.85 27.29 2.21
C ASP A 17 12.15 26.27 3.31
N SER A 18 13.38 26.31 3.84
CA SER A 18 13.89 25.38 4.84
C SER A 18 13.08 25.36 6.13
N THR A 19 12.33 26.42 6.42
CA THR A 19 11.42 26.48 7.58
C THR A 19 10.42 25.32 7.58
N TYR A 20 9.98 24.88 6.39
CA TYR A 20 9.07 23.73 6.27
C TYR A 20 9.79 22.40 6.50
N LEU A 21 11.03 22.25 6.07
CA LEU A 21 11.81 21.03 6.34
C LEU A 21 12.11 20.89 7.84
N ASP A 22 12.45 22.00 8.51
CA ASP A 22 12.68 22.02 9.96
C ASP A 22 11.40 21.65 10.72
N LYS A 23 10.25 22.20 10.29
CA LYS A 23 8.94 21.80 10.83
C LYS A 23 8.66 20.32 10.62
N ALA A 24 8.90 19.79 9.41
CA ALA A 24 8.69 18.38 9.11
C ALA A 24 9.47 17.47 10.06
N LYS A 25 10.77 17.77 10.27
CA LYS A 25 11.63 17.04 11.21
C LYS A 25 11.18 17.19 12.67
N SER A 26 10.66 18.36 13.06
CA SER A 26 10.15 18.59 14.41
C SER A 26 8.89 17.77 14.71
N TYR A 27 8.03 17.58 13.71
CA TYR A 27 6.81 16.79 13.84
C TYR A 27 7.07 15.28 13.74
N LEU A 28 8.11 14.86 13.03
CA LEU A 28 8.47 13.45 12.87
C LEU A 28 9.92 13.15 13.27
N PRO A 29 10.24 13.13 14.57
CA PRO A 29 11.55 12.68 15.05
C PRO A 29 11.91 11.27 14.57
N VAL A 30 13.22 10.98 14.44
CA VAL A 30 13.76 9.68 13.96
C VAL A 30 13.41 8.47 14.84
N THR A 31 12.78 8.67 16.01
CA THR A 31 12.33 7.62 16.93
C THR A 31 10.83 7.36 16.86
N SER A 32 10.07 8.14 16.08
CA SER A 32 8.61 8.17 16.15
C SER A 32 7.91 7.06 15.35
N LEU A 33 8.63 6.36 14.46
CA LEU A 33 8.05 5.39 13.53
C LEU A 33 8.41 3.94 13.89
N GLY A 34 7.38 3.10 13.96
CA GLY A 34 7.51 1.65 14.10
C GLY A 34 7.65 0.93 12.76
N GLY A 35 7.83 -0.40 12.81
CA GLY A 35 7.86 -1.24 11.60
C GLY A 35 6.50 -1.82 11.21
N GLY A 36 5.54 -1.89 12.14
CA GLY A 36 4.36 -2.77 12.06
C GLY A 36 3.18 -2.34 11.18
N HIS A 37 3.32 -1.27 10.39
CA HIS A 37 2.27 -0.75 9.51
C HIS A 37 2.87 -0.26 8.18
N THR A 38 2.11 0.41 7.33
CA THR A 38 2.61 1.12 6.15
C THR A 38 1.86 2.43 5.92
N HIS A 39 2.31 3.22 4.95
CA HIS A 39 1.65 4.46 4.54
C HIS A 39 0.18 4.21 4.19
N CYS A 40 -0.71 5.02 4.76
CA CYS A 40 -2.13 4.95 4.45
C CYS A 40 -2.81 6.31 4.66
N TRP A 41 -4.14 6.31 4.58
CA TRP A 41 -4.95 7.52 4.76
C TRP A 41 -4.95 8.05 6.20
N ASP A 42 -4.62 7.23 7.19
CA ASP A 42 -4.62 7.58 8.62
C ASP A 42 -3.22 7.85 9.17
N ASP A 43 -2.18 7.29 8.52
CA ASP A 43 -0.79 7.48 8.92
C ASP A 43 0.11 7.63 7.69
N VAL A 44 0.52 8.87 7.44
CA VAL A 44 1.40 9.23 6.32
C VAL A 44 2.87 9.33 6.69
N SER A 45 3.23 9.02 7.94
CA SER A 45 4.59 9.20 8.48
C SER A 45 5.63 8.43 7.67
N TYR A 46 5.33 7.22 7.19
CA TYR A 46 6.23 6.39 6.38
C TYR A 46 6.71 7.11 5.10
N GLY A 47 5.78 7.79 4.42
CA GLY A 47 6.08 8.55 3.21
C GLY A 47 6.83 9.83 3.54
N ALA A 48 6.46 10.51 4.64
CA ALA A 48 7.15 11.70 5.11
C ALA A 48 8.61 11.39 5.47
N ALA A 49 8.86 10.32 6.23
CA ALA A 49 10.18 9.83 6.59
C ALA A 49 11.03 9.53 5.35
N LEU A 50 10.44 8.83 4.37
CA LEU A 50 11.08 8.54 3.09
C LEU A 50 11.52 9.84 2.41
N LYS A 51 10.63 10.82 2.28
CA LYS A 51 10.97 12.11 1.65
C LYS A 51 12.01 12.90 2.44
N ILE A 52 11.91 12.95 3.77
CA ILE A 52 12.93 13.61 4.60
C ILE A 52 14.30 12.95 4.37
N ALA A 53 14.37 11.61 4.34
CA ALA A 53 15.61 10.89 4.08
C ALA A 53 16.20 11.22 2.70
N GLN A 54 15.38 11.20 1.64
CA GLN A 54 15.82 11.54 0.27
C GLN A 54 16.34 12.98 0.17
N LEU A 55 15.72 13.92 0.87
CA LEU A 55 16.07 15.34 0.80
C LEU A 55 17.31 15.71 1.63
N THR A 56 17.66 14.90 2.63
CA THR A 56 18.66 15.27 3.65
C THR A 56 19.83 14.31 3.75
N HIS A 57 19.70 13.10 3.17
CA HIS A 57 20.63 11.98 3.35
C HIS A 57 20.90 11.61 4.82
N ASP A 58 19.96 11.97 5.71
CA ASP A 58 20.06 11.69 7.13
C ASP A 58 19.91 10.19 7.39
N GLN A 59 20.92 9.61 8.02
CA GLN A 59 21.01 8.17 8.25
C GLN A 59 19.98 7.67 9.27
N GLY A 60 19.51 8.53 10.18
CA GLY A 60 18.46 8.19 11.14
C GLY A 60 17.12 7.99 10.44
N TYR A 61 16.75 8.90 9.53
CA TYR A 61 15.54 8.72 8.72
C TYR A 61 15.69 7.55 7.73
N ALA A 62 16.87 7.34 7.14
CA ALA A 62 17.12 6.19 6.28
C ALA A 62 16.94 4.87 7.04
N ALA A 63 17.51 4.74 8.24
CA ALA A 63 17.33 3.57 9.09
C ALA A 63 15.86 3.35 9.50
N MET A 64 15.12 4.44 9.73
CA MET A 64 13.69 4.39 10.06
C MET A 64 12.84 3.86 8.91
N VAL A 65 13.13 4.30 7.68
CA VAL A 65 12.48 3.79 6.45
C VAL A 65 12.81 2.33 6.23
N GLU A 66 14.10 1.96 6.31
CA GLU A 66 14.52 0.58 6.10
C GLU A 66 13.99 -0.38 7.15
N LYS A 67 13.88 0.05 8.41
CA LYS A 67 13.24 -0.75 9.46
C LYS A 67 11.80 -1.12 9.08
N ASN A 68 11.07 -0.22 8.44
CA ASN A 68 9.73 -0.52 7.93
C ASN A 68 9.79 -1.46 6.72
N LEU A 69 10.62 -1.16 5.72
CA LEU A 69 10.72 -2.01 4.52
C LEU A 69 11.20 -3.44 4.87
N ASP A 70 12.09 -3.58 5.84
CA ASP A 70 12.58 -4.86 6.39
C ASP A 70 11.44 -5.61 7.11
N PHE A 71 10.58 -4.92 7.86
CA PHE A 71 9.41 -5.54 8.48
C PHE A 71 8.47 -6.17 7.45
N TRP A 72 8.35 -5.56 6.27
CA TRP A 72 7.52 -6.02 5.16
C TRP A 72 8.16 -7.13 4.31
N GLN A 73 9.42 -7.50 4.53
CA GLN A 73 10.06 -8.61 3.81
C GLN A 73 9.57 -9.99 4.31
N PRO A 74 9.67 -11.05 3.47
CA PRO A 74 9.50 -12.42 3.94
C PRO A 74 10.47 -12.75 5.08
N GLY A 75 9.95 -13.32 6.18
CA GLY A 75 10.74 -13.56 7.40
C GLY A 75 10.98 -12.32 8.26
N GLY A 76 10.44 -11.17 7.85
CA GLY A 76 10.32 -9.97 8.68
C GLY A 76 9.22 -10.12 9.73
N GLY A 77 8.46 -9.05 9.97
CA GLY A 77 7.41 -9.05 10.99
C GLY A 77 5.99 -9.07 10.45
N ILE A 78 5.78 -8.85 9.15
CA ILE A 78 4.45 -8.91 8.53
C ILE A 78 4.01 -10.37 8.32
N THR A 79 2.71 -10.63 8.44
CA THR A 79 2.13 -11.92 8.05
C THR A 79 2.19 -12.08 6.53
N TYR A 80 2.55 -13.26 6.06
CA TYR A 80 2.43 -13.64 4.66
C TYR A 80 1.37 -14.71 4.49
N THR A 81 0.52 -14.54 3.48
CA THR A 81 -0.39 -15.62 3.07
C THR A 81 0.41 -16.76 2.42
N PRO A 82 -0.10 -18.01 2.40
CA PRO A 82 0.53 -19.10 1.66
C PRO A 82 0.87 -18.78 0.20
N GLY A 83 0.07 -17.93 -0.45
CA GLY A 83 0.24 -17.46 -1.82
C GLY A 83 1.23 -16.30 -2.00
N GLY A 84 1.81 -15.76 -0.93
CA GLY A 84 2.87 -14.75 -1.00
C GLY A 84 2.43 -13.29 -0.88
N LEU A 85 1.19 -13.01 -0.47
CA LEU A 85 0.72 -11.66 -0.16
C LEU A 85 1.20 -11.24 1.25
N ALA A 86 1.84 -10.08 1.36
CA ALA A 86 2.09 -9.42 2.63
C ALA A 86 0.77 -8.86 3.18
N TRP A 87 0.28 -9.48 4.25
CA TRP A 87 -1.07 -9.32 4.76
C TRP A 87 -1.07 -8.57 6.09
N LEU A 88 -1.48 -7.30 6.07
CA LEU A 88 -1.53 -6.45 7.27
C LEU A 88 -2.86 -6.53 8.03
N SER A 89 -3.97 -6.63 7.30
CA SER A 89 -5.30 -6.42 7.87
C SER A 89 -6.37 -7.12 7.03
N PRO A 90 -7.48 -7.57 7.65
CA PRO A 90 -8.64 -8.08 6.90
C PRO A 90 -9.34 -6.99 6.09
N TRP A 91 -9.12 -5.71 6.40
CA TRP A 91 -9.70 -4.59 5.67
C TRP A 91 -8.69 -4.02 4.68
N GLY A 92 -8.84 -4.34 3.39
CA GLY A 92 -8.01 -3.78 2.33
C GLY A 92 -6.57 -4.28 2.37
N SER A 93 -6.36 -5.59 2.46
CA SER A 93 -5.05 -6.23 2.43
C SER A 93 -4.24 -5.81 1.19
N LEU A 94 -4.86 -5.81 0.01
CA LEU A 94 -4.19 -5.41 -1.25
C LEU A 94 -3.88 -3.92 -1.30
N ARG A 95 -4.69 -3.07 -0.66
CA ARG A 95 -4.40 -1.63 -0.54
C ARG A 95 -3.12 -1.41 0.26
N TYR A 96 -2.94 -2.12 1.37
CA TYR A 96 -1.72 -1.96 2.17
C TYR A 96 -0.50 -2.54 1.44
N ALA A 97 -0.61 -3.75 0.87
CA ALA A 97 0.49 -4.37 0.14
C ALA A 97 0.94 -3.55 -1.08
N SER A 98 0.00 -3.01 -1.87
CA SER A 98 0.33 -2.14 -3.02
C SER A 98 0.96 -0.82 -2.58
N THR A 99 0.53 -0.25 -1.46
CA THR A 99 1.13 1.00 -0.96
C THR A 99 2.53 0.76 -0.42
N ALA A 100 2.75 -0.32 0.33
CA ALA A 100 4.09 -0.73 0.77
C ALA A 100 5.01 -1.02 -0.43
N ALA A 101 4.50 -1.67 -1.47
CA ALA A 101 5.22 -1.90 -2.72
C ALA A 101 5.63 -0.58 -3.41
N PHE A 102 4.74 0.41 -3.45
CA PHE A 102 5.08 1.73 -3.99
C PHE A 102 6.23 2.39 -3.23
N LEU A 103 6.19 2.38 -1.89
CA LEU A 103 7.28 2.93 -1.07
C LEU A 103 8.60 2.17 -1.31
N ALA A 104 8.54 0.84 -1.40
CA ALA A 104 9.69 -0.01 -1.67
C ALA A 104 10.30 0.27 -3.05
N PHE A 105 9.49 0.46 -4.10
CA PHE A 105 9.98 0.88 -5.42
C PHE A 105 10.70 2.23 -5.34
N VAL A 106 10.05 3.25 -4.78
CA VAL A 106 10.64 4.60 -4.65
C VAL A 106 11.96 4.57 -3.89
N TRP A 107 12.05 3.79 -2.80
CA TRP A 107 13.28 3.66 -2.03
C TRP A 107 14.36 2.87 -2.78
N SER A 108 13.99 1.79 -3.45
CA SER A 108 14.94 0.94 -4.20
C SER A 108 15.56 1.68 -5.37
N ASP A 109 14.80 2.54 -6.05
CA ASP A 109 15.24 3.28 -7.23
C ASP A 109 16.19 4.43 -6.91
N ASP A 110 16.22 4.95 -5.69
CA ASP A 110 17.02 6.12 -5.32
C ASP A 110 18.49 5.76 -5.02
N PRO A 111 19.47 6.03 -5.90
CA PRO A 111 20.85 5.62 -5.66
C PRO A 111 21.56 6.44 -4.57
N THR A 112 20.93 7.48 -4.03
CA THR A 112 21.58 8.49 -3.17
C THR A 112 21.32 8.27 -1.68
N VAL A 113 20.44 7.34 -1.31
CA VAL A 113 20.08 7.06 0.09
C VAL A 113 19.77 5.57 0.30
N GLY A 114 19.89 5.15 1.57
CA GLY A 114 19.69 3.76 2.00
C GLY A 114 20.89 2.86 1.76
N THR A 115 20.75 1.63 2.20
CA THR A 115 21.74 0.55 2.16
C THR A 115 21.70 -0.11 0.78
N PRO A 116 22.75 0.01 -0.05
CA PRO A 116 22.73 -0.49 -1.43
C PRO A 116 22.40 -1.98 -1.56
N SER A 117 22.88 -2.81 -0.62
CA SER A 117 22.65 -4.26 -0.64
C SER A 117 21.20 -4.69 -0.37
N LYS A 118 20.35 -3.81 0.16
CA LYS A 118 18.94 -4.13 0.44
C LYS A 118 17.98 -3.77 -0.70
N LYS A 119 18.40 -2.87 -1.60
CA LYS A 119 17.53 -2.29 -2.64
C LYS A 119 16.89 -3.33 -3.54
N GLU A 120 17.65 -4.35 -3.94
CA GLU A 120 17.14 -5.41 -4.80
C GLU A 120 16.05 -6.25 -4.11
N ALA A 121 16.19 -6.51 -2.81
CA ALA A 121 15.17 -7.21 -2.03
C ALA A 121 13.88 -6.38 -1.94
N TYR A 122 14.00 -5.08 -1.72
CA TYR A 122 12.84 -4.17 -1.70
C TYR A 122 12.12 -4.10 -3.05
N ARG A 123 12.87 -4.01 -4.16
CA ARG A 123 12.30 -4.05 -5.51
C ARG A 123 11.60 -5.39 -5.78
N THR A 124 12.26 -6.50 -5.48
CA THR A 124 11.69 -7.86 -5.65
C THR A 124 10.40 -8.04 -4.84
N PHE A 125 10.38 -7.55 -3.60
CA PHE A 125 9.16 -7.52 -2.78
C PHE A 125 8.04 -6.77 -3.48
N ALA A 126 8.33 -5.55 -3.94
CA ALA A 126 7.33 -4.69 -4.57
C ALA A 126 6.74 -5.33 -5.83
N GLU A 127 7.58 -5.88 -6.70
CA GLU A 127 7.17 -6.61 -7.90
C GLU A 127 6.26 -7.79 -7.57
N LYS A 128 6.64 -8.62 -6.57
CA LYS A 128 5.82 -9.76 -6.15
C LYS A 128 4.44 -9.33 -5.63
N GLN A 129 4.35 -8.25 -4.86
CA GLN A 129 3.05 -7.78 -4.36
C GLN A 129 2.14 -7.28 -5.50
N ILE A 130 2.71 -6.56 -6.47
CA ILE A 130 1.94 -6.10 -7.63
C ILE A 130 1.56 -7.28 -8.53
N ASN A 131 2.47 -8.23 -8.79
CA ASN A 131 2.16 -9.42 -9.57
C ASN A 131 1.08 -10.29 -8.91
N TYR A 132 1.11 -10.44 -7.58
CA TYR A 132 0.04 -11.09 -6.83
C TYR A 132 -1.31 -10.42 -7.08
N ILE A 133 -1.37 -9.08 -7.01
CA ILE A 133 -2.59 -8.30 -7.31
C ILE A 133 -3.07 -8.55 -8.74
N LEU A 134 -2.14 -8.64 -9.70
CA LEU A 134 -2.45 -8.73 -11.12
C LEU A 134 -2.77 -10.15 -11.61
N GLY A 135 -2.38 -11.20 -10.88
CA GLY A 135 -2.79 -12.57 -11.22
C GLY A 135 -1.88 -13.69 -10.72
N ASP A 136 -0.67 -13.38 -10.27
CA ASP A 136 0.29 -14.37 -9.73
C ASP A 136 -0.06 -14.74 -8.28
N ASN A 137 -1.20 -15.41 -8.14
CA ASN A 137 -1.76 -15.83 -6.87
C ASN A 137 -2.46 -17.19 -7.00
N PRO A 138 -2.81 -17.87 -5.91
CA PRO A 138 -3.42 -19.21 -5.95
C PRO A 138 -4.72 -19.32 -6.79
N ARG A 139 -5.46 -18.21 -6.94
CA ARG A 139 -6.69 -18.15 -7.75
C ARG A 139 -6.42 -18.03 -9.25
N LYS A 140 -5.18 -17.68 -9.65
CA LYS A 140 -4.80 -17.35 -11.04
C LYS A 140 -5.76 -16.32 -11.64
N GLY A 141 -5.92 -15.21 -10.93
CA GLY A 141 -6.86 -14.16 -11.33
C GLY A 141 -6.48 -12.80 -10.81
N SER A 142 -6.77 -11.77 -11.59
CA SER A 142 -6.56 -10.39 -11.21
C SER A 142 -7.53 -9.96 -10.11
N TYR A 143 -7.07 -9.12 -9.19
CA TYR A 143 -7.91 -8.41 -8.23
C TYR A 143 -8.29 -6.99 -8.70
N VAL A 144 -7.94 -6.62 -9.93
CA VAL A 144 -8.31 -5.33 -10.54
C VAL A 144 -9.53 -5.53 -11.45
N VAL A 145 -10.62 -4.84 -11.15
CA VAL A 145 -11.87 -4.95 -11.91
C VAL A 145 -11.65 -4.57 -13.37
N GLY A 146 -12.08 -5.46 -14.27
CA GLY A 146 -12.00 -5.27 -15.72
C GLY A 146 -10.60 -5.45 -16.32
N PHE A 147 -9.63 -5.97 -15.57
CA PHE A 147 -8.25 -6.18 -16.04
C PHE A 147 -7.80 -7.63 -15.81
N GLY A 148 -7.11 -8.22 -16.79
CA GLY A 148 -6.56 -9.57 -16.67
C GLY A 148 -7.60 -10.69 -16.61
N GLU A 149 -7.14 -11.91 -16.35
CA GLU A 149 -8.00 -13.08 -16.24
C GLU A 149 -8.74 -13.11 -14.89
N ASN A 150 -9.96 -13.65 -14.87
CA ASN A 150 -10.75 -13.88 -13.66
C ASN A 150 -10.89 -12.65 -12.73
N ALA A 151 -10.94 -11.46 -13.33
CA ALA A 151 -11.14 -10.19 -12.64
C ALA A 151 -12.46 -10.15 -11.84
N PRO A 152 -12.55 -9.39 -10.72
CA PRO A 152 -13.77 -9.29 -9.93
C PRO A 152 -14.91 -8.64 -10.72
N LYS A 153 -16.10 -9.23 -10.66
CA LYS A 153 -17.30 -8.75 -11.38
C LYS A 153 -18.34 -8.08 -10.50
N HIS A 154 -18.25 -8.27 -9.17
CA HIS A 154 -19.22 -7.72 -8.20
C HIS A 154 -18.52 -6.88 -7.10
N PRO A 155 -17.78 -5.82 -7.46
CA PRO A 155 -17.23 -4.92 -6.44
C PRO A 155 -18.37 -4.24 -5.66
N HIS A 156 -18.20 -4.00 -4.37
CA HIS A 156 -19.21 -3.29 -3.56
C HIS A 156 -19.24 -1.79 -3.92
N HIS A 157 -19.90 -1.47 -5.04
CA HIS A 157 -19.94 -0.15 -5.64
C HIS A 157 -21.33 0.12 -6.24
N ARG A 158 -22.10 1.00 -5.59
CA ARG A 158 -23.52 1.28 -5.89
C ARG A 158 -23.76 1.66 -7.34
N THR A 159 -23.01 2.63 -7.87
CA THR A 159 -23.24 3.15 -9.22
C THR A 159 -22.80 2.16 -10.31
N ALA A 160 -21.82 1.30 -10.02
CA ALA A 160 -21.40 0.26 -10.98
C ALA A 160 -22.38 -0.91 -11.01
N HIS A 161 -22.93 -1.26 -9.83
CA HIS A 161 -24.04 -2.19 -9.73
C HIS A 161 -25.27 -1.66 -10.48
N GLY A 162 -25.71 -0.45 -10.12
CA GLY A 162 -26.81 0.25 -10.77
C GLY A 162 -28.18 -0.32 -10.40
N SER A 163 -28.43 -0.65 -9.14
CA SER A 163 -29.78 -0.99 -8.68
C SER A 163 -30.77 0.13 -8.97
N TRP A 164 -31.96 -0.23 -9.47
CA TRP A 164 -33.10 0.70 -9.65
C TRP A 164 -34.15 0.54 -8.53
N VAL A 165 -33.93 -0.35 -7.57
CA VAL A 165 -34.84 -0.62 -6.44
C VAL A 165 -34.14 -0.54 -5.08
N SER A 166 -32.92 0.01 -5.02
CA SER A 166 -32.12 0.12 -3.79
C SER A 166 -31.85 -1.22 -3.10
N MET A 167 -31.64 -2.29 -3.87
CA MET A 167 -31.28 -3.63 -3.37
C MET A 167 -29.95 -4.09 -3.95
N LEU A 168 -29.14 -4.82 -3.19
CA LEU A 168 -27.80 -5.28 -3.61
C LEU A 168 -27.85 -6.45 -4.61
N ASP A 169 -28.92 -7.23 -4.58
CA ASP A 169 -29.17 -8.42 -5.41
C ASP A 169 -30.06 -8.13 -6.63
N VAL A 170 -30.55 -6.89 -6.79
CA VAL A 170 -31.36 -6.46 -7.94
C VAL A 170 -30.69 -5.28 -8.66
N PRO A 171 -30.15 -5.50 -9.88
CA PRO A 171 -30.03 -6.77 -10.60
C PRO A 171 -29.01 -7.74 -9.98
N GLY A 172 -29.08 -9.04 -10.29
CA GLY A 172 -28.12 -10.06 -9.82
C GLY A 172 -26.72 -9.97 -10.44
N PHE A 173 -26.42 -8.89 -11.15
CA PHE A 173 -25.16 -8.61 -11.83
C PHE A 173 -24.87 -7.10 -11.82
N HIS A 174 -23.62 -6.70 -12.03
CA HIS A 174 -23.31 -5.28 -12.20
C HIS A 174 -23.60 -4.80 -13.62
N ARG A 175 -24.37 -3.72 -13.76
CA ARG A 175 -24.69 -3.16 -15.09
C ARG A 175 -23.52 -2.45 -15.76
N HIS A 176 -22.49 -2.07 -14.98
CA HIS A 176 -21.32 -1.36 -15.47
C HIS A 176 -20.04 -1.98 -14.92
N ILE A 177 -18.98 -1.91 -15.73
CA ILE A 177 -17.64 -2.35 -15.33
C ILE A 177 -16.92 -1.17 -14.68
N LEU A 178 -16.49 -1.34 -13.44
CA LEU A 178 -15.70 -0.35 -12.71
C LEU A 178 -14.20 -0.53 -13.03
N TYR A 179 -13.80 -0.27 -14.28
CA TYR A 179 -12.43 -0.49 -14.74
C TYR A 179 -11.38 0.13 -13.80
N GLY A 180 -10.37 -0.65 -13.45
CA GLY A 180 -9.21 -0.20 -12.67
C GLY A 180 -9.41 -0.23 -11.15
N ALA A 181 -10.59 -0.58 -10.64
CA ALA A 181 -10.79 -0.68 -9.20
C ALA A 181 -10.05 -1.89 -8.61
N LEU A 182 -9.12 -1.64 -7.69
CA LEU A 182 -8.51 -2.66 -6.85
C LEU A 182 -9.48 -3.03 -5.72
N VAL A 183 -9.90 -4.29 -5.64
CA VAL A 183 -10.75 -4.77 -4.53
C VAL A 183 -9.96 -4.94 -3.24
N GLY A 184 -10.67 -5.12 -2.11
CA GLY A 184 -10.05 -5.21 -0.78
C GLY A 184 -8.98 -6.32 -0.67
N GLY A 185 -9.25 -7.49 -1.25
CA GLY A 185 -8.31 -8.61 -1.24
C GLY A 185 -8.79 -9.84 -0.48
N PRO A 186 -7.95 -10.89 -0.47
CA PRO A 186 -8.21 -12.13 0.24
C PRO A 186 -7.97 -12.01 1.75
N THR A 187 -8.44 -13.01 2.49
CA THR A 187 -8.06 -13.29 3.89
C THR A 187 -6.60 -13.78 3.97
N SER A 188 -6.12 -13.99 5.20
CA SER A 188 -4.72 -14.35 5.48
C SER A 188 -4.30 -15.74 4.97
N ASP A 189 -5.25 -16.56 4.53
CA ASP A 189 -5.09 -17.90 3.95
C ASP A 189 -5.33 -17.92 2.42
N ASP A 190 -5.32 -16.74 1.77
CA ASP A 190 -5.65 -16.54 0.34
C ASP A 190 -7.11 -16.82 -0.04
N SER A 191 -7.98 -17.14 0.91
CA SER A 191 -9.40 -17.32 0.63
C SER A 191 -10.04 -16.00 0.20
N TRP A 192 -10.83 -16.05 -0.89
CA TRP A 192 -11.55 -14.89 -1.39
C TRP A 192 -12.81 -15.30 -2.13
N TRP A 193 -13.88 -14.58 -1.86
CA TRP A 193 -15.18 -14.78 -2.48
C TRP A 193 -15.62 -13.51 -3.20
N MET A 194 -16.06 -13.67 -4.45
CA MET A 194 -16.58 -12.58 -5.30
C MET A 194 -17.89 -11.96 -4.79
N ILE A 195 -18.46 -12.49 -3.72
CA ILE A 195 -19.72 -12.06 -3.14
C ILE A 195 -19.42 -11.75 -1.68
N PHE A 196 -19.83 -10.58 -1.18
CA PHE A 196 -19.93 -10.39 0.26
C PHE A 196 -20.87 -11.49 0.77
N PRO A 197 -20.45 -12.40 1.68
CA PRO A 197 -21.44 -13.07 2.49
C PRO A 197 -22.22 -11.93 3.12
N THR A 198 -23.54 -11.96 2.97
CA THR A 198 -24.47 -11.07 3.67
C THR A 198 -24.10 -11.04 5.15
N ILE A 199 -23.27 -10.08 5.55
CA ILE A 199 -23.18 -9.63 6.94
C ILE A 199 -24.35 -8.66 7.07
N LEU A 200 -25.50 -9.25 7.41
CA LEU A 200 -26.55 -8.57 8.16
C LEU A 200 -26.07 -8.42 9.61
#